data_AF-A0A972Z0H7-F1
#
_entry.id   AF-A0A972Z0H7-F1
#
_cell.length_a   1.000
_cell.length_b   1.000
_cell.length_c   1.000
_cell.angle_alpha   90.00
_cell.angle_beta   90.00
_cell.angle_gamma   90.00
#
_symmetry.space_group_name_H-M   'P 1'
#
loop_
_entity.id
_entity.type
_entity.pdbx_description
1 polymer ?
#
loop_
_entity_poly.entity_id
_entity_poly.type
_entity_poly.pdbx_seq_one_letter_code
_entity_poly.pdbx_strand_id
1 'polypeptide(L)'
;METLAATGGEETSAEEREHPPGDLPPRDWRYYGSRIAVAAIVVGVVIWAIFEPKIRSTVITVVVAVVASGAIWVGANLLFNQVRHRWPLFNAIAYGLVGFIGGVLLHGNLITVGSGTGFFTWVVGPLVGAIVLGGIGYVLSITDDPARRRLISIGSAAVIGVIVGLLIREQYHPEFDALAIAVCTVVLGGLGAGLSVLRKRPPLGGALTGAAIGWVLGAWGGADLGDGNAATAIIATLVPALLIGYRIGMTHNPDYQGRVEIDGKSRAVIFVGPALLFITVSLIVPAVRTAYLSLLDRDSEGFVWLENYGTIFTNEDSFDASGWADTFTSQPFIIGMVLLVIALIVGLSMRQRTGKAVELGNPTMPPLVVGVLLVCFGVFTAFRGTIINNLWWVVTVVFLSTALGLAVAVLADQKGGEKFAKSIIFMPMAISLVGASVIWRFVYTARDTSADQTGVMNALWVGLGRLSTGSGLPTIITTAVLALILIGCFILLAQALTRRQWGRAVIPGICIVLGGWFFIRFTGLIGGGIGGFRVNEDGTTEAQTVFFVQETPYNNFWLMVILIR
;
A
#
# COMPACT_ATOMS: atom_id res chain seq x y z
N MET A 1 5.99 23.16 -64.48
CA MET A 1 5.01 22.23 -65.08
C MET A 1 4.51 21.34 -63.95
N GLU A 2 3.31 21.40 -63.40
CA GLU A 2 2.06 22.16 -63.53
C GLU A 2 1.29 21.74 -62.24
N THR A 3 0.98 22.66 -61.33
CA THR A 3 -0.41 23.07 -61.01
C THR A 3 -1.45 21.96 -60.94
N LEU A 4 -1.94 21.66 -59.74
CA LEU A 4 -3.38 21.70 -59.40
C LEU A 4 -3.54 21.94 -57.88
N ALA A 5 -4.12 23.10 -57.56
CA ALA A 5 -4.46 23.60 -56.24
C ALA A 5 -5.95 23.31 -55.90
N ALA A 6 -6.34 23.69 -54.67
CA ALA A 6 -7.70 23.77 -54.10
C ALA A 6 -8.30 22.43 -53.64
N THR A 7 -8.90 22.25 -52.46
CA THR A 7 -9.41 23.17 -51.41
C THR A 7 -9.82 22.31 -50.22
N GLY A 8 -9.59 22.78 -48.99
CA GLY A 8 -10.06 22.07 -47.79
C GLY A 8 -9.46 22.64 -46.49
N GLY A 9 -9.44 23.97 -46.35
CA GLY A 9 -9.25 24.59 -45.05
C GLY A 9 -10.62 24.67 -44.37
N GLU A 10 -10.84 23.87 -43.32
CA GLU A 10 -11.97 24.07 -42.44
C GLU A 10 -11.71 25.31 -41.58
N GLU A 11 -12.63 26.24 -41.73
CA GLU A 11 -12.70 27.53 -41.07
C GLU A 11 -12.70 27.37 -39.56
N THR A 12 -11.66 27.94 -38.93
CA THR A 12 -11.73 28.43 -37.56
C THR A 12 -12.84 29.47 -37.45
N SER A 13 -14.05 29.02 -37.10
CA SER A 13 -15.17 29.87 -36.74
C SER A 13 -15.19 30.05 -35.22
N ALA A 14 -14.82 31.27 -34.83
CA ALA A 14 -14.82 31.78 -33.47
C ALA A 14 -16.26 31.98 -32.95
N GLU A 15 -16.96 30.88 -32.65
CA GLU A 15 -18.35 30.95 -32.19
C GLU A 15 -18.70 29.98 -31.05
N GLU A 16 -17.74 29.53 -30.26
CA GLU A 16 -18.03 28.90 -28.97
C GLU A 16 -18.04 29.96 -27.87
N ARG A 17 -19.02 30.87 -27.96
CA ARG A 17 -19.35 31.81 -26.88
C ARG A 17 -19.99 31.04 -25.73
N GLU A 18 -19.52 31.35 -24.53
CA GLU A 18 -20.12 31.04 -23.23
C GLU A 18 -21.66 31.01 -23.29
N HIS A 19 -22.25 29.83 -23.15
CA HIS A 19 -23.65 29.71 -22.79
C HIS A 19 -23.78 30.08 -21.30
N PRO A 20 -24.59 31.08 -20.92
CA PRO A 20 -24.85 31.35 -19.51
C PRO A 20 -25.58 30.14 -18.90
N PRO A 21 -25.33 29.79 -17.61
CA PRO A 21 -26.01 28.68 -16.97
C PRO A 21 -27.45 29.11 -16.63
N GLY A 22 -28.32 29.04 -17.61
CA GLY A 22 -29.73 29.37 -17.50
C GLY A 22 -30.54 28.54 -18.50
N ASP A 23 -31.50 27.79 -17.97
CA ASP A 23 -32.62 27.15 -18.68
C ASP A 23 -32.34 25.85 -19.45
N LEU A 24 -31.93 24.82 -18.71
CA LEU A 24 -32.35 23.45 -19.04
C LEU A 24 -33.86 23.30 -18.73
N PRO A 25 -34.68 22.69 -19.60
CA PRO A 25 -36.10 22.49 -19.34
C PRO A 25 -36.30 21.71 -18.02
N PRO A 26 -37.32 22.02 -17.20
CA PRO A 26 -37.52 21.38 -15.91
C PRO A 26 -37.67 19.87 -16.12
N ARG A 27 -36.68 19.12 -15.66
CA ARG A 27 -36.64 17.67 -15.80
C ARG A 27 -37.79 17.11 -14.95
N ASP A 28 -38.78 16.52 -15.61
CA ASP A 28 -40.04 16.10 -14.97
C ASP A 28 -39.78 14.89 -14.04
N TRP A 29 -39.38 15.19 -12.79
CA TRP A 29 -38.88 14.21 -11.82
C TRP A 29 -39.92 13.13 -11.48
N ARG A 30 -41.21 13.44 -11.65
CA ARG A 30 -42.33 12.50 -11.50
C ARG A 30 -42.32 11.38 -12.54
N TYR A 31 -41.91 11.68 -13.78
CA TYR A 31 -41.83 10.70 -14.87
C TYR A 31 -40.67 9.71 -14.66
N TYR A 32 -39.48 10.20 -14.29
CA TYR A 32 -38.33 9.34 -14.02
C TYR A 32 -38.46 8.58 -12.69
N GLY A 33 -39.00 9.23 -11.64
CA GLY A 33 -39.19 8.61 -10.33
C GLY A 33 -40.14 7.42 -10.36
N SER A 34 -41.27 7.52 -11.09
CA SER A 34 -42.21 6.41 -11.25
C SER A 34 -41.62 5.22 -11.99
N ARG A 35 -40.77 5.44 -13.01
CA ARG A 35 -40.09 4.36 -13.73
C ARG A 35 -38.99 3.69 -12.92
N ILE A 36 -38.23 4.46 -12.12
CA ILE A 36 -37.25 3.91 -11.18
C ILE A 36 -37.94 3.06 -10.11
N ALA A 37 -39.08 3.53 -9.59
CA ALA A 37 -39.87 2.77 -8.62
C ALA A 37 -40.42 1.46 -9.21
N VAL A 38 -40.97 1.51 -10.42
CA VAL A 38 -41.45 0.30 -11.13
C VAL A 38 -40.29 -0.65 -11.42
N ALA A 39 -39.15 -0.16 -11.90
CA ALA A 39 -37.96 -0.98 -12.15
C ALA A 39 -37.44 -1.64 -10.87
N ALA A 40 -37.40 -0.90 -9.75
CA ALA A 40 -36.99 -1.44 -8.46
C ALA A 40 -37.95 -2.53 -7.95
N ILE A 41 -39.27 -2.34 -8.12
CA ILE A 41 -40.29 -3.34 -7.77
C ILE A 41 -40.12 -4.60 -8.63
N VAL A 42 -39.96 -4.44 -9.94
CA VAL A 42 -39.76 -5.56 -10.87
C VAL A 42 -38.48 -6.32 -10.53
N VAL A 43 -37.37 -5.62 -10.30
CA VAL A 43 -36.10 -6.23 -9.88
C VAL A 43 -36.26 -6.95 -8.54
N GLY A 44 -36.96 -6.36 -7.57
CA GLY A 44 -37.26 -6.99 -6.28
C GLY A 44 -38.09 -8.27 -6.41
N VAL A 45 -39.12 -8.27 -7.25
CA VAL A 45 -39.97 -9.45 -7.53
C VAL A 45 -39.17 -10.54 -8.24
N VAL A 46 -38.35 -10.18 -9.23
CA VAL A 46 -37.46 -11.11 -9.95
C VAL A 46 -36.44 -11.73 -8.99
N ILE A 47 -35.83 -10.92 -8.11
CA ILE A 47 -34.90 -11.42 -7.10
C ILE A 47 -35.60 -12.40 -6.15
N TRP A 48 -36.83 -12.08 -5.75
CA TRP A 48 -37.62 -12.89 -4.83
C TRP A 48 -38.12 -14.20 -5.44
N ALA A 49 -38.42 -14.21 -6.74
CA ALA A 49 -38.96 -15.35 -7.48
C ALA A 49 -37.87 -16.32 -7.99
N ILE A 50 -36.66 -15.83 -8.30
CA ILE A 50 -35.62 -16.63 -8.98
C ILE A 50 -34.56 -17.16 -8.02
N PHE A 51 -34.19 -16.42 -6.96
CA PHE A 51 -33.04 -16.78 -6.13
C PHE A 51 -33.43 -17.57 -4.86
N GLU A 52 -32.63 -18.60 -4.56
CA GLU A 52 -32.70 -19.32 -3.28
C GLU A 52 -32.59 -18.37 -2.08
N PRO A 53 -33.18 -18.72 -0.91
CA PRO A 53 -33.23 -17.85 0.26
C PRO A 53 -31.88 -17.24 0.68
N LYS A 54 -30.78 -18.00 0.61
CA LYS A 54 -29.42 -17.52 0.94
C LYS A 54 -28.86 -16.52 -0.08
N ILE A 55 -29.13 -16.73 -1.37
CA ILE A 55 -28.68 -15.80 -2.41
C ILE A 55 -29.53 -14.53 -2.34
N ARG A 56 -30.85 -14.67 -2.12
CA ARG A 56 -31.78 -13.55 -1.95
C ARG A 56 -31.39 -12.64 -0.79
N SER A 57 -31.04 -13.19 0.38
CA SER A 57 -30.60 -12.37 1.51
C SER A 57 -29.33 -11.59 1.17
N THR A 58 -28.36 -12.24 0.53
CA THR A 58 -27.11 -11.60 0.09
C THR A 58 -27.38 -10.47 -0.90
N VAL A 59 -28.22 -10.72 -1.91
CA VAL A 59 -28.60 -9.70 -2.91
C VAL A 59 -29.37 -8.55 -2.27
N ILE A 60 -30.32 -8.82 -1.38
CA ILE A 60 -31.05 -7.78 -0.65
C ILE A 60 -30.08 -6.94 0.19
N THR A 61 -29.16 -7.56 0.93
CA THR A 61 -28.15 -6.84 1.71
C THR A 61 -27.28 -5.95 0.83
N VAL A 62 -26.83 -6.45 -0.33
CA VAL A 62 -26.05 -5.65 -1.29
C VAL A 62 -26.87 -4.48 -1.83
N VAL A 63 -28.12 -4.71 -2.26
CA VAL A 63 -28.99 -3.66 -2.78
C VAL A 63 -29.28 -2.61 -1.71
N VAL A 64 -29.64 -3.03 -0.49
CA VAL A 64 -29.87 -2.13 0.64
C VAL A 64 -28.61 -1.32 0.95
N ALA A 65 -27.43 -1.95 0.98
CA ALA A 65 -26.17 -1.26 1.23
C ALA A 65 -25.85 -0.23 0.13
N VAL A 66 -26.01 -0.58 -1.14
CA VAL A 66 -25.78 0.32 -2.28
C VAL A 66 -26.77 1.49 -2.26
N VAL A 67 -28.06 1.22 -2.04
CA VAL A 67 -29.09 2.26 -1.98
C VAL A 67 -28.89 3.16 -0.76
N ALA A 68 -28.59 2.60 0.41
CA ALA A 68 -28.31 3.38 1.62
C ALA A 68 -27.06 4.25 1.43
N SER A 69 -25.99 3.71 0.86
CA SER A 69 -24.78 4.46 0.53
C SER A 69 -25.09 5.61 -0.43
N GLY A 70 -25.79 5.33 -1.54
CA GLY A 70 -26.24 6.35 -2.49
C GLY A 70 -27.12 7.43 -1.84
N ALA A 71 -28.05 7.04 -0.96
CA ALA A 71 -28.93 7.96 -0.25
C ALA A 71 -28.16 8.85 0.73
N ILE A 72 -27.17 8.31 1.45
CA ILE A 72 -26.28 9.08 2.33
C ILE A 72 -25.50 10.12 1.51
N TRP A 73 -24.97 9.71 0.35
CA TRP A 73 -24.23 10.60 -0.54
C TRP A 73 -25.09 11.73 -1.11
N VAL A 74 -26.28 11.39 -1.63
CA VAL A 74 -27.23 12.37 -2.14
C VAL A 74 -27.70 13.29 -1.01
N GLY A 75 -28.01 12.73 0.17
CA GLY A 75 -28.41 13.47 1.35
C GLY A 75 -27.34 14.46 1.83
N ALA A 76 -26.07 14.04 1.86
CA ALA A 76 -24.95 14.91 2.17
C ALA A 76 -24.87 16.06 1.15
N ASN A 77 -24.89 15.77 -0.15
CA ASN A 77 -24.83 16.82 -1.17
C ASN A 77 -26.01 17.81 -1.08
N LEU A 78 -27.22 17.31 -0.82
CA LEU A 78 -28.41 18.14 -0.62
C LEU A 78 -28.31 19.03 0.62
N LEU A 79 -27.75 18.50 1.72
CA LEU A 79 -27.48 19.28 2.94
C LEU A 79 -26.52 20.43 2.65
N PHE A 80 -25.40 20.17 1.99
CA PHE A 80 -24.40 21.20 1.74
C PHE A 80 -24.84 22.25 0.72
N ASN A 81 -25.74 21.90 -0.20
CA ASN A 81 -26.41 22.89 -1.05
C ASN A 81 -27.22 23.93 -0.23
N GLN A 82 -27.65 23.60 0.99
CA GLN A 82 -28.36 24.56 1.86
C GLN A 82 -27.43 25.62 2.47
N VAL A 83 -26.10 25.39 2.52
CA VAL A 83 -25.13 26.28 3.20
C VAL A 83 -25.22 27.73 2.69
N ARG A 84 -25.37 27.91 1.37
CA ARG A 84 -25.34 29.24 0.74
C ARG A 84 -26.61 30.05 1.02
N HIS A 85 -27.78 29.42 0.90
CA HIS A 85 -29.07 30.12 0.87
C HIS A 85 -29.91 29.93 2.13
N ARG A 86 -29.74 28.83 2.87
CA ARG A 86 -30.53 28.49 4.06
C ARG A 86 -29.63 28.10 5.23
N TRP A 87 -28.81 29.05 5.69
CA TRP A 87 -27.87 28.87 6.80
C TRP A 87 -28.51 28.32 8.09
N PRO A 88 -29.72 28.76 8.51
CA PRO A 88 -30.36 28.20 9.69
C PRO A 88 -30.76 26.74 9.55
N LEU A 89 -31.28 26.37 8.37
CA LEU A 89 -31.64 24.99 8.07
C LEU A 89 -30.40 24.09 8.03
N PHE A 90 -29.32 24.58 7.41
CA PHE A 90 -28.04 23.87 7.38
C PHE A 90 -27.51 23.58 8.80
N ASN A 91 -27.48 24.59 9.69
CA ASN A 91 -27.02 24.37 11.07
C ASN A 91 -27.94 23.44 11.85
N ALA A 92 -29.26 23.56 11.68
CA ALA A 92 -30.21 22.68 12.34
C ALA A 92 -29.96 21.21 11.95
N ILE A 93 -29.78 20.93 10.65
CA ILE A 93 -29.51 19.57 10.18
C ILE A 93 -28.11 19.10 10.58
N ALA A 94 -27.08 19.95 10.48
CA ALA A 94 -25.71 19.59 10.82
C ALA A 94 -25.56 19.25 12.31
N TYR A 95 -26.08 20.09 13.21
CA TYR A 95 -26.09 19.80 14.65
C TYR A 95 -27.01 18.62 14.96
N GLY A 96 -28.14 18.48 14.25
CA GLY A 96 -29.01 17.32 14.39
C GLY A 96 -28.32 16.01 14.01
N LEU A 97 -27.50 15.99 12.94
CA LEU A 97 -26.70 14.82 12.58
C LEU A 97 -25.64 14.51 13.64
N VAL A 98 -24.98 15.52 14.20
CA VAL A 98 -24.04 15.33 15.32
C VAL A 98 -24.76 14.72 16.53
N GLY A 99 -25.96 15.21 16.86
CA GLY A 99 -26.76 14.65 17.94
C GLY A 99 -27.28 13.24 17.68
N PHE A 100 -27.66 12.95 16.44
CA PHE A 100 -28.03 11.61 16.02
C PHE A 100 -26.86 10.63 16.19
N ILE A 101 -25.70 10.95 15.65
CA ILE A 101 -24.49 10.13 15.73
C ILE A 101 -24.06 9.95 17.19
N GLY A 102 -24.03 11.03 17.98
CA GLY A 102 -23.72 10.96 19.41
C GLY A 102 -24.71 10.06 20.16
N GLY A 103 -26.00 10.16 19.86
CA GLY A 103 -27.02 9.28 20.44
C GLY A 103 -26.83 7.81 20.05
N VAL A 104 -26.47 7.52 18.79
CA VAL A 104 -26.16 6.16 18.32
C VAL A 104 -24.94 5.60 19.05
N LEU A 105 -23.87 6.39 19.20
CA LEU A 105 -22.66 5.95 19.88
C LEU A 105 -22.90 5.66 21.36
N LEU A 106 -23.63 6.54 22.06
CA LEU A 106 -23.90 6.39 23.49
C LEU A 106 -24.85 5.21 23.78
N HIS A 107 -25.94 5.08 23.02
CA HIS A 107 -26.92 4.03 23.25
C HIS A 107 -26.52 2.70 22.61
N GLY A 108 -25.88 2.72 21.44
CA GLY A 108 -25.46 1.52 20.71
C GLY A 108 -24.31 0.78 21.39
N ASN A 109 -23.43 1.49 22.11
CA ASN A 109 -22.33 0.91 22.88
C ASN A 109 -22.70 0.60 24.34
N LEU A 110 -23.99 0.64 24.69
CA LEU A 110 -24.51 0.33 26.02
C LEU A 110 -23.93 1.18 27.16
N ILE A 111 -23.45 2.40 26.87
CA ILE A 111 -22.78 3.28 27.84
C ILE A 111 -23.79 3.95 28.77
N THR A 112 -24.98 4.29 28.27
CA THR A 112 -25.99 5.05 29.02
C THR A 112 -27.06 4.18 29.68
N VAL A 113 -27.69 4.67 30.74
CA VAL A 113 -28.92 4.12 31.33
C VAL A 113 -30.05 4.29 30.31
N GLY A 114 -30.78 3.22 30.03
CA GLY A 114 -31.79 3.18 28.95
C GLY A 114 -31.24 2.75 27.59
N SER A 115 -29.93 2.49 27.47
CA SER A 115 -29.38 1.77 26.32
C SER A 115 -29.82 0.30 26.33
N GLY A 116 -30.10 -0.26 25.15
CA GLY A 116 -30.56 -1.64 25.01
C GLY A 116 -30.43 -2.14 23.58
N THR A 117 -30.82 -3.39 23.36
CA THR A 117 -30.85 -4.02 22.04
C THR A 117 -32.17 -3.81 21.31
N GLY A 118 -33.17 -3.21 21.96
CA GLY A 118 -34.50 -3.00 21.40
C GLY A 118 -34.53 -1.90 20.35
N PHE A 119 -35.30 -2.10 19.28
CA PHE A 119 -35.48 -1.14 18.17
C PHE A 119 -35.74 0.30 18.65
N PHE A 120 -36.61 0.48 19.64
CA PHE A 120 -36.95 1.81 20.16
C PHE A 120 -35.74 2.53 20.77
N THR A 121 -34.81 1.84 21.41
CA THR A 121 -33.59 2.46 21.97
C THR A 121 -32.65 2.95 20.88
N TRP A 122 -32.55 2.18 19.78
CA TRP A 122 -31.74 2.51 18.59
C TRP A 122 -32.32 3.62 17.71
N VAL A 123 -33.60 3.97 17.91
CA VAL A 123 -34.28 5.01 17.13
C VAL A 123 -34.53 6.25 17.97
N VAL A 124 -35.11 6.10 19.16
CA VAL A 124 -35.57 7.23 19.98
C VAL A 124 -34.40 8.01 20.56
N GLY A 125 -33.39 7.34 21.14
CA GLY A 125 -32.22 8.02 21.71
C GLY A 125 -31.49 8.93 20.70
N PRO A 126 -31.08 8.38 19.54
CA PRO A 126 -30.51 9.19 18.45
C PRO A 126 -31.42 10.31 17.95
N LEU A 127 -32.73 10.06 17.82
CA LEU A 127 -33.67 11.05 17.29
C LEU A 127 -33.91 12.20 18.29
N VAL A 128 -33.94 11.92 19.59
CA VAL A 128 -33.98 12.94 20.65
C VAL A 128 -32.71 13.79 20.60
N GLY A 129 -31.53 13.15 20.51
CA GLY A 129 -30.26 13.85 20.35
C GLY A 129 -30.26 14.77 19.12
N ALA A 130 -30.81 14.29 18.00
CA ALA A 130 -30.94 15.06 16.76
C ALA A 130 -31.85 16.28 16.89
N ILE A 131 -33.00 16.13 17.53
CA ILE A 131 -33.93 17.25 17.75
C ILE A 131 -33.32 18.30 18.67
N VAL A 132 -32.73 17.88 19.79
CA VAL A 132 -32.16 18.80 20.80
C VAL A 132 -31.01 19.59 20.21
N LEU A 133 -30.01 18.92 19.64
CA LEU A 133 -28.86 19.60 19.04
C LEU A 133 -29.24 20.37 17.79
N GLY A 134 -30.16 19.86 16.97
CA GLY A 134 -30.67 20.60 15.81
C GLY A 134 -31.39 21.90 16.20
N GLY A 135 -32.18 21.89 17.27
CA GLY A 135 -32.79 23.09 17.84
C GLY A 135 -31.75 24.10 18.32
N ILE A 136 -30.71 23.64 19.04
CA ILE A 136 -29.59 24.49 19.48
C ILE A 136 -28.87 25.10 18.27
N GLY A 137 -28.57 24.30 17.24
CA GLY A 137 -27.93 24.75 16.01
C GLY A 137 -28.75 25.82 15.28
N TYR A 138 -30.08 25.65 15.22
CA TYR A 138 -30.98 26.65 14.66
C TYR A 138 -30.93 27.96 15.46
N VAL A 139 -31.06 27.91 16.78
CA VAL A 139 -31.03 29.11 17.64
C VAL A 139 -29.69 29.84 17.53
N LEU A 140 -28.57 29.12 17.50
CA LEU A 140 -27.25 29.72 17.28
C LEU A 140 -27.17 30.41 15.92
N SER A 141 -27.72 29.80 14.86
CA SER A 141 -27.66 30.34 13.51
C SER A 141 -28.41 31.65 13.28
N ILE A 142 -29.38 31.97 14.14
CA ILE A 142 -30.15 33.23 14.11
C ILE A 142 -29.68 34.23 15.17
N THR A 143 -28.73 33.85 16.02
CA THR A 143 -28.20 34.71 17.09
C THR A 143 -26.84 35.28 16.67
N ASP A 144 -26.82 36.56 16.32
CA ASP A 144 -25.60 37.25 15.89
C ASP A 144 -24.85 37.95 17.03
N ASP A 145 -25.54 38.34 18.11
CA ASP A 145 -24.90 38.96 19.28
C ASP A 145 -23.89 37.99 19.94
N PRO A 146 -22.58 38.36 20.00
CA PRO A 146 -21.54 37.48 20.55
C PRO A 146 -21.74 37.14 22.03
N ALA A 147 -22.38 38.01 22.82
CA ALA A 147 -22.62 37.74 24.24
C ALA A 147 -23.74 36.71 24.40
N ARG A 148 -24.89 36.94 23.78
CA ARG A 148 -26.03 35.99 23.79
C ARG A 148 -25.67 34.65 23.17
N ARG A 149 -24.92 34.63 22.06
CA ARG A 149 -24.49 33.38 21.42
C ARG A 149 -23.61 32.54 22.33
N ARG A 150 -22.64 33.15 23.01
CA ARG A 150 -21.79 32.47 24.01
C ARG A 150 -22.65 31.90 25.13
N LEU A 151 -23.56 32.69 25.70
CA LEU A 151 -24.45 32.25 26.76
C LEU A 151 -25.27 31.02 26.35
N ILE A 152 -25.87 31.05 25.16
CA ILE A 152 -26.67 29.93 24.63
C ILE A 152 -25.81 28.69 24.43
N SER A 153 -24.64 28.83 23.79
CA SER A 153 -23.74 27.71 23.52
C SER A 153 -23.17 27.07 24.80
N ILE A 154 -22.74 27.86 25.78
CA ILE A 154 -22.21 27.37 27.05
C ILE A 154 -23.33 26.77 27.89
N GLY A 155 -24.48 27.45 27.99
CA GLY A 155 -25.63 26.97 28.76
C GLY A 155 -26.19 25.66 28.22
N SER A 156 -26.38 25.56 26.89
CA SER A 156 -26.82 24.32 26.25
C SER A 156 -25.79 23.20 26.39
N ALA A 157 -24.50 23.47 26.21
CA ALA A 157 -23.46 22.47 26.38
C ALA A 157 -23.33 22.00 27.84
N ALA A 158 -23.51 22.89 28.83
CA ALA A 158 -23.53 22.53 30.24
C ALA A 158 -24.68 21.56 30.55
N VAL A 159 -25.89 21.88 30.07
CA VAL A 159 -27.07 21.01 30.23
C VAL A 159 -26.83 19.65 29.57
N ILE A 160 -26.31 19.62 28.35
CA ILE A 160 -25.96 18.37 27.66
C ILE A 160 -24.92 17.58 28.45
N GLY A 161 -23.85 18.22 28.91
CA GLY A 161 -22.80 17.59 29.70
C GLY A 161 -23.35 16.93 30.96
N VAL A 162 -24.16 17.65 31.74
CA VAL A 162 -24.80 17.12 32.95
C VAL A 162 -25.75 15.96 32.63
N ILE A 163 -26.62 16.11 31.62
CA ILE A 163 -27.56 15.05 31.24
C ILE A 163 -26.81 13.80 30.79
N VAL A 164 -25.81 13.94 29.92
CA VAL A 164 -25.01 12.79 29.46
C VAL A 164 -24.32 12.13 30.64
N GLY A 165 -23.70 12.90 31.55
CA GLY A 165 -23.01 12.36 32.73
C GLY A 165 -23.94 11.62 33.69
N LEU A 166 -25.15 12.15 33.93
CA LEU A 166 -26.20 11.49 34.73
C LEU A 166 -26.71 10.19 34.07
N LEU A 167 -26.66 10.13 32.74
CA LEU A 167 -27.06 8.96 31.99
C LEU A 167 -25.96 7.91 31.89
N ILE A 168 -24.70 8.15 32.27
CA ILE A 168 -23.65 7.11 32.19
C ILE A 168 -23.94 6.02 33.24
N ARG A 169 -23.89 4.75 32.84
CA ARG A 169 -24.05 3.62 33.78
C ARG A 169 -22.88 3.57 34.77
N GLU A 170 -23.15 3.12 35.98
CA GLU A 170 -22.17 3.02 37.07
C GLU A 170 -20.88 2.29 36.68
N GLN A 171 -20.99 1.24 35.85
CA GLN A 171 -19.85 0.47 35.31
C GLN A 171 -18.85 1.29 34.49
N TYR A 172 -19.25 2.46 34.00
CA TYR A 172 -18.42 3.36 33.18
C TYR A 172 -18.13 4.69 33.90
N HIS A 173 -18.41 4.79 35.20
CA HIS A 173 -18.02 5.95 35.99
C HIS A 173 -16.50 5.93 36.17
N PRO A 174 -15.79 6.97 35.70
CA PRO A 174 -14.33 6.99 35.80
C PRO A 174 -13.89 7.41 37.20
N GLU A 175 -12.88 6.72 37.75
CA GLU A 175 -12.08 7.24 38.85
C GLU A 175 -11.00 8.18 38.29
N PHE A 176 -10.94 9.42 38.76
CA PHE A 176 -10.04 10.42 38.18
C PHE A 176 -8.58 10.19 38.57
N ASP A 177 -7.77 9.73 37.61
CA ASP A 177 -6.33 9.98 37.62
C ASP A 177 -6.05 11.42 37.16
N ALA A 178 -5.78 12.28 38.14
CA ALA A 178 -5.46 13.68 37.91
C ALA A 178 -4.24 13.87 36.99
N LEU A 179 -3.25 12.96 37.03
CA LEU A 179 -2.06 13.04 36.20
C LEU A 179 -2.40 12.73 34.75
N ALA A 180 -3.09 11.61 34.48
CA ALA A 180 -3.53 11.27 33.12
C ALA A 180 -4.40 12.36 32.50
N ILE A 181 -5.39 12.88 33.24
CA ILE A 181 -6.26 13.97 32.78
C ILE A 181 -5.44 15.22 32.44
N ALA A 182 -4.54 15.64 33.33
CA ALA A 182 -3.71 16.82 33.10
C ALA A 182 -2.79 16.66 31.89
N VAL A 183 -2.08 15.53 31.79
CA VAL A 183 -1.15 15.25 30.69
C VAL A 183 -1.90 15.21 29.37
N CYS A 184 -2.98 14.42 29.25
CA CYS A 184 -3.75 14.32 28.02
C CYS A 184 -4.35 15.68 27.60
N THR A 185 -4.91 16.44 28.55
CA THR A 185 -5.51 17.75 28.28
C THR A 185 -4.47 18.77 27.80
N VAL A 186 -3.30 18.84 28.45
CA VAL A 186 -2.23 19.78 28.08
C VAL A 186 -1.60 19.40 26.75
N VAL A 187 -1.27 18.12 26.54
CA VAL A 187 -0.65 17.64 25.30
C VAL A 187 -1.57 17.87 24.11
N LEU A 188 -2.83 17.44 24.20
CA LEU A 188 -3.77 17.59 23.08
C LEU A 188 -4.23 19.03 22.90
N GLY A 189 -4.34 19.82 23.97
CA GLY A 189 -4.52 21.26 23.90
C GLY A 189 -3.37 21.96 23.17
N GLY A 190 -2.13 21.62 23.52
CA GLY A 190 -0.92 22.12 22.86
C GLY A 190 -0.84 21.73 21.38
N LEU A 191 -1.13 20.47 21.06
CA LEU A 191 -1.21 19.98 19.68
C LEU A 191 -2.31 20.69 18.89
N GLY A 192 -3.49 20.88 19.48
CA GLY A 192 -4.59 21.62 18.86
C GLY A 192 -4.25 23.09 18.59
N ALA A 193 -3.55 23.74 19.53
CA ALA A 193 -3.02 25.09 19.35
C ALA A 193 -1.99 25.14 18.22
N GLY A 194 -1.01 24.22 18.22
CA GLY A 194 0.02 24.10 17.18
C GLY A 194 -0.56 23.89 15.79
N LEU A 195 -1.53 22.98 15.64
CA LEU A 195 -2.23 22.76 14.38
C LEU A 195 -2.98 24.00 13.88
N SER A 196 -3.52 24.79 14.80
CA SER A 196 -4.20 26.04 14.45
C SER A 196 -3.22 27.10 13.96
N VAL A 197 -2.06 27.21 14.60
CA VAL A 197 -0.97 28.09 14.15
C VAL A 197 -0.46 27.69 12.77
N LEU A 198 -0.24 26.38 12.53
CA LEU A 198 0.16 25.87 11.21
C LEU A 198 -0.87 26.18 10.11
N ARG A 199 -2.16 26.22 10.47
CA ARG A 199 -3.26 26.59 9.57
C ARG A 199 -3.53 28.10 9.51
N LYS A 200 -2.65 28.94 10.08
CA LYS A 200 -2.80 30.41 10.16
C LYS A 200 -4.12 30.86 10.82
N ARG A 201 -4.55 30.14 11.85
CA ARG A 201 -5.77 30.41 12.64
C ARG A 201 -5.41 30.74 14.10
N PRO A 202 -6.28 31.45 14.84
CA PRO A 202 -6.02 31.77 16.24
C PRO A 202 -5.84 30.50 17.09
N PRO A 203 -4.79 30.40 17.93
CA PRO A 203 -4.43 29.17 18.63
C PRO A 203 -5.47 28.73 19.65
N LEU A 204 -6.16 29.69 20.29
CA LEU A 204 -7.16 29.45 21.33
C LEU A 204 -8.25 28.48 20.86
N GLY A 205 -8.71 28.63 19.62
CA GLY A 205 -9.78 27.80 19.08
C GLY A 205 -9.39 26.33 18.95
N GLY A 206 -8.13 26.06 18.59
CA GLY A 206 -7.60 24.70 18.54
C GLY A 206 -7.23 24.15 19.91
N ALA A 207 -6.73 25.01 20.80
CA ALA A 207 -6.41 24.64 22.18
C ALA A 207 -7.64 24.12 22.92
N LEU A 208 -8.79 24.81 22.80
CA LEU A 208 -10.05 24.40 23.43
C LEU A 208 -10.55 23.05 22.92
N THR A 209 -10.51 22.82 21.60
CA THR A 209 -10.92 21.53 21.01
C THR A 209 -9.97 20.40 21.41
N GLY A 210 -8.66 20.67 21.41
CA GLY A 210 -7.65 19.71 21.82
C GLY A 210 -7.75 19.36 23.29
N ALA A 211 -7.94 20.35 24.15
CA ALA A 211 -8.14 20.17 25.59
C ALA A 211 -9.43 19.40 25.89
N ALA A 212 -10.52 19.64 25.16
CA ALA A 212 -11.75 18.86 25.33
C ALA A 212 -11.55 17.38 24.98
N ILE A 213 -10.86 17.09 23.87
CA ILE A 213 -10.53 15.70 23.49
C ILE A 213 -9.59 15.08 24.51
N GLY A 214 -8.56 15.80 24.93
CA GLY A 214 -7.60 15.32 25.93
C GLY A 214 -8.21 15.08 27.29
N TRP A 215 -9.19 15.89 27.69
CA TRP A 215 -9.95 15.67 28.91
C TRP A 215 -10.74 14.36 28.84
N VAL A 216 -11.48 14.12 27.75
CA VAL A 216 -12.23 12.86 27.57
C VAL A 216 -11.30 11.66 27.56
N LEU A 217 -10.18 11.74 26.85
CA LEU A 217 -9.20 10.65 26.80
C LEU A 217 -8.51 10.41 28.14
N GLY A 218 -8.18 11.45 28.89
CA GLY A 218 -7.60 11.28 30.22
C GLY A 218 -8.63 10.75 31.22
N ALA A 219 -9.87 11.23 31.16
CA ALA A 219 -10.93 10.84 32.09
C ALA A 219 -11.41 9.40 31.89
N TRP A 220 -11.41 8.85 30.67
CA TRP A 220 -11.82 7.45 30.41
C TRP A 220 -10.69 6.51 30.00
N GLY A 221 -9.54 7.03 29.58
CA GLY A 221 -8.42 6.23 29.07
C GLY A 221 -7.34 5.94 30.10
N GLY A 222 -7.22 6.75 31.17
CA GLY A 222 -6.30 6.51 32.29
C GLY A 222 -7.00 6.18 33.61
N ALA A 223 -8.32 6.02 33.60
CA ALA A 223 -9.14 5.79 34.78
C ALA A 223 -9.50 4.32 34.92
N ASP A 224 -9.50 3.82 36.16
CA ASP A 224 -10.17 2.57 36.49
C ASP A 224 -11.70 2.80 36.39
N LEU A 225 -12.35 2.03 35.52
CA LEU A 225 -13.77 2.18 35.20
C LEU A 225 -14.62 1.37 36.17
N GLY A 226 -15.61 2.03 36.79
CA GLY A 226 -16.54 1.40 37.73
C GLY A 226 -16.29 1.75 39.19
N ASP A 227 -15.11 2.29 39.52
CA ASP A 227 -14.75 2.74 40.87
C ASP A 227 -15.10 4.22 41.12
N GLY A 228 -15.46 4.95 40.06
CA GLY A 228 -15.94 6.33 40.13
C GLY A 228 -17.37 6.50 40.67
N ASN A 229 -17.86 7.73 40.68
CA ASN A 229 -19.24 8.04 41.08
C ASN A 229 -19.96 8.94 40.07
N ALA A 230 -21.25 9.18 40.28
CA ALA A 230 -22.04 10.02 39.39
C ALA A 230 -21.47 11.45 39.26
N ALA A 231 -20.82 11.98 40.30
CA ALA A 231 -20.21 13.31 40.23
C ALA A 231 -18.96 13.32 39.34
N THR A 232 -18.12 12.29 39.39
CA THR A 232 -16.97 12.18 38.47
C THR A 232 -17.44 11.99 37.03
N ALA A 233 -18.48 11.18 36.79
CA ALA A 233 -19.09 11.04 35.47
C ALA A 233 -19.65 12.38 34.92
N ILE A 234 -20.35 13.16 35.75
CA ILE A 234 -20.84 14.49 35.37
C ILE A 234 -19.70 15.45 35.07
N ILE A 235 -18.66 15.50 35.90
CA ILE A 235 -17.51 16.38 35.65
C ILE A 235 -16.79 15.97 34.36
N ALA A 236 -16.65 14.66 34.14
CA ALA A 236 -15.97 14.08 32.99
C ALA A 236 -16.65 14.48 31.66
N THR A 237 -17.98 14.61 31.64
CA THR A 237 -18.74 15.05 30.46
C THR A 237 -18.96 16.58 30.41
N LEU A 238 -19.09 17.24 31.56
CA LEU A 238 -19.38 18.66 31.66
C LEU A 238 -18.20 19.53 31.20
N VAL A 239 -16.99 19.23 31.66
CA VAL A 239 -15.79 20.01 31.29
C VAL A 239 -15.56 20.06 29.78
N PRO A 240 -15.52 18.94 29.04
CA PRO A 240 -15.33 18.99 27.60
C PRO A 240 -16.53 19.63 26.89
N ALA A 241 -17.76 19.44 27.39
CA ALA A 241 -18.92 20.13 26.85
C ALA A 241 -18.81 21.64 27.00
N LEU A 242 -18.37 22.16 28.15
CA LEU A 242 -18.14 23.59 28.37
C LEU A 242 -17.03 24.15 27.47
N LEU A 243 -15.92 23.43 27.29
CA LEU A 243 -14.83 23.83 26.40
C LEU A 243 -15.30 23.94 24.94
N ILE A 244 -16.06 22.94 24.47
CA ILE A 244 -16.64 22.93 23.12
C ILE A 244 -17.75 23.99 22.98
N GLY A 245 -18.60 24.14 24.00
CA GLY A 245 -19.65 25.16 24.06
C GLY A 245 -19.07 26.56 23.94
N TYR A 246 -18.05 26.88 24.75
CA TYR A 246 -17.32 28.14 24.65
C TYR A 246 -16.69 28.32 23.26
N ARG A 247 -16.05 27.28 22.73
CA ARG A 247 -15.46 27.29 21.38
C ARG A 247 -16.47 27.59 20.27
N ILE A 248 -17.68 27.02 20.35
CA ILE A 248 -18.77 27.26 19.41
C ILE A 248 -19.30 28.70 19.60
N GLY A 249 -19.47 29.14 20.84
CA GLY A 249 -19.92 30.49 21.17
C GLY A 249 -19.01 31.60 20.67
N MET A 250 -17.71 31.35 20.57
CA MET A 250 -16.72 32.29 20.01
C MET A 250 -16.81 32.45 18.48
N THR A 251 -17.55 31.58 17.78
CA THR A 251 -17.73 31.70 16.33
C THR A 251 -18.82 32.69 16.00
N HIS A 252 -18.67 33.43 14.91
CA HIS A 252 -19.73 34.31 14.38
C HIS A 252 -20.47 33.58 13.26
N ASN A 253 -21.71 33.99 12.98
CA ASN A 253 -22.42 33.49 11.80
C ASN A 253 -21.71 34.01 10.54
N PRO A 254 -21.33 33.13 9.60
CA PRO A 254 -20.63 33.53 8.38
C PRO A 254 -21.54 34.37 7.48
N ASP A 255 -20.92 35.36 6.85
CA ASP A 255 -21.48 36.10 5.73
C ASP A 255 -21.61 35.21 4.49
N TYR A 256 -22.15 35.74 3.40
CA TYR A 256 -22.34 34.95 2.19
C TYR A 256 -21.02 34.38 1.64
N GLN A 257 -19.93 35.15 1.65
CA GLN A 257 -18.63 34.67 1.19
C GLN A 257 -18.08 33.54 2.07
N GLY A 258 -18.18 33.68 3.40
CA GLY A 258 -17.81 32.61 4.33
C GLY A 258 -18.62 31.34 4.13
N ARG A 259 -19.91 31.44 3.79
CA ARG A 259 -20.76 30.28 3.45
C ARG A 259 -20.31 29.60 2.15
N VAL A 260 -19.90 30.36 1.13
CA VAL A 260 -19.35 29.78 -0.12
C VAL A 260 -18.05 29.04 0.16
N GLU A 261 -17.17 29.59 1.00
CA GLU A 261 -15.93 28.92 1.40
C GLU A 261 -16.20 27.62 2.17
N ILE A 262 -17.19 27.63 3.07
CA ILE A 262 -17.61 26.44 3.82
C ILE A 262 -18.16 25.37 2.87
N ASP A 263 -19.03 25.71 1.92
CA ASP A 263 -19.53 24.76 0.92
C ASP A 263 -18.39 24.13 0.11
N GLY A 264 -17.47 24.96 -0.40
CA GLY A 264 -16.30 24.48 -1.16
C GLY A 264 -15.41 23.52 -0.37
N LYS A 265 -15.05 23.89 0.87
CA LYS A 265 -14.20 23.03 1.73
C LYS A 265 -14.91 21.76 2.18
N SER A 266 -16.21 21.85 2.45
CA SER A 266 -16.98 20.70 2.94
C SER A 266 -17.12 19.62 1.88
N ARG A 267 -17.23 19.99 0.59
CA ARG A 267 -17.23 19.03 -0.52
C ARG A 267 -16.00 18.12 -0.47
N ALA A 268 -14.80 18.69 -0.34
CA ALA A 268 -13.58 17.90 -0.23
C ALA A 268 -13.63 16.92 0.96
N VAL A 269 -14.15 17.35 2.11
CA VAL A 269 -14.27 16.51 3.31
C VAL A 269 -15.30 15.39 3.14
N ILE A 270 -16.44 15.63 2.48
CA ILE A 270 -17.44 14.58 2.22
C ILE A 270 -16.85 13.51 1.31
N PHE A 271 -16.07 13.92 0.30
CA PHE A 271 -15.51 12.99 -0.67
C PHE A 271 -14.32 12.19 -0.13
N VAL A 272 -13.41 12.85 0.57
CA VAL A 272 -12.15 12.24 1.00
C VAL A 272 -12.24 11.73 2.45
N GLY A 273 -13.11 12.32 3.27
CA GLY A 273 -13.24 12.04 4.70
C GLY A 273 -13.52 10.56 5.03
N PRO A 274 -14.53 9.91 4.44
CA PRO A 274 -14.79 8.49 4.69
C PRO A 274 -13.60 7.60 4.30
N ALA A 275 -12.95 7.86 3.17
CA ALA A 275 -11.76 7.11 2.74
C ALA A 275 -10.60 7.27 3.74
N LEU A 276 -10.33 8.50 4.19
CA LEU A 276 -9.31 8.76 5.21
C LEU A 276 -9.66 8.11 6.55
N LEU A 277 -10.94 8.09 6.94
CA LEU A 277 -11.39 7.41 8.14
C LEU A 277 -11.10 5.91 8.05
N PHE A 278 -11.48 5.26 6.95
CA PHE A 278 -11.18 3.84 6.74
C PHE A 278 -9.69 3.55 6.71
N ILE A 279 -8.88 4.38 6.03
CA ILE A 279 -7.42 4.23 6.05
C ILE A 279 -6.88 4.39 7.48
N THR A 280 -7.38 5.36 8.23
CA THR A 280 -6.91 5.60 9.60
C THR A 280 -7.25 4.42 10.50
N VAL A 281 -8.49 3.94 10.48
CA VAL A 281 -8.94 2.85 11.35
C VAL A 281 -8.35 1.50 10.93
N SER A 282 -8.27 1.21 9.64
CA SER A 282 -7.88 -0.12 9.14
C SER A 282 -6.38 -0.29 8.91
N LEU A 283 -5.63 0.80 8.75
CA LEU A 283 -4.20 0.76 8.46
C LEU A 283 -3.38 1.49 9.53
N ILE A 284 -3.68 2.77 9.78
CA ILE A 284 -2.84 3.62 10.65
C ILE A 284 -2.92 3.16 12.10
N VAL A 285 -4.13 2.93 12.65
CA VAL A 285 -4.31 2.50 14.04
C VAL A 285 -3.63 1.15 14.30
N PRO A 286 -3.82 0.10 13.47
CA PRO A 286 -3.08 -1.14 13.62
C PRO A 286 -1.55 -0.96 13.51
N ALA A 287 -1.08 -0.14 12.57
CA ALA A 287 0.35 0.11 12.41
C ALA A 287 0.97 0.80 13.64
N VAL A 288 0.30 1.82 14.18
CA VAL A 288 0.71 2.49 15.41
C VAL A 288 0.66 1.53 16.59
N ARG A 289 -0.36 0.68 16.67
CA ARG A 289 -0.46 -0.37 17.69
C ARG A 289 0.72 -1.34 17.60
N THR A 290 1.07 -1.83 16.42
CA THR A 290 2.23 -2.71 16.22
C THR A 290 3.53 -2.02 16.63
N ALA A 291 3.69 -0.72 16.30
CA ALA A 291 4.85 0.06 16.71
C ALA A 291 4.91 0.32 18.22
N TYR A 292 3.77 0.42 18.90
CA TYR A 292 3.71 0.50 20.36
C TYR A 292 4.05 -0.85 21.00
N LEU A 293 3.46 -1.94 20.50
CA LEU A 293 3.70 -3.30 21.00
C LEU A 293 5.17 -3.71 20.84
N SER A 294 5.88 -3.23 19.82
CA SER A 294 7.31 -3.51 19.67
C SER A 294 8.20 -2.86 20.73
N LEU A 295 7.68 -1.92 21.52
CA LEU A 295 8.36 -1.29 22.67
C LEU A 295 8.02 -1.98 24.00
N LEU A 296 7.14 -2.98 23.99
CA LEU A 296 6.76 -3.77 25.15
C LEU A 296 7.52 -5.11 25.19
N ASP A 297 7.48 -5.76 26.34
CA ASP A 297 8.01 -7.11 26.53
C ASP A 297 7.21 -8.16 25.72
N ARG A 298 7.63 -9.42 25.84
CA ARG A 298 7.05 -10.56 25.10
C ARG A 298 5.55 -10.75 25.37
N ASP A 299 5.09 -10.43 26.56
CA ASP A 299 3.70 -10.62 26.99
C ASP A 299 2.86 -9.34 26.78
N SER A 300 3.48 -8.27 26.30
CA SER A 300 2.87 -6.95 26.07
C SER A 300 2.36 -6.27 27.35
N GLU A 301 3.03 -6.52 28.48
CA GLU A 301 2.64 -5.98 29.80
C GLU A 301 3.62 -4.90 30.29
N GLY A 302 4.93 -5.15 30.21
CA GLY A 302 5.98 -4.22 30.62
C GLY A 302 6.60 -3.43 29.47
N PHE A 303 7.05 -2.20 29.73
CA PHE A 303 7.73 -1.36 28.73
C PHE A 303 9.25 -1.59 28.72
N VAL A 304 9.80 -1.99 27.56
CA VAL A 304 11.23 -2.34 27.38
C VAL A 304 11.97 -1.41 26.40
N TRP A 305 11.30 -0.36 25.90
CA TRP A 305 11.87 0.62 24.96
C TRP A 305 12.47 -0.05 23.71
N LEU A 306 13.79 0.06 23.53
CA LEU A 306 14.51 -0.38 22.32
C LEU A 306 15.22 -1.72 22.50
N GLU A 307 15.03 -2.42 23.62
CA GLU A 307 15.72 -3.66 23.92
C GLU A 307 15.44 -4.77 22.89
N ASN A 308 14.18 -4.88 22.45
CA ASN A 308 13.78 -5.80 21.38
C ASN A 308 14.58 -5.57 20.09
N TYR A 309 14.84 -4.31 19.73
CA TYR A 309 15.61 -3.97 18.54
C TYR A 309 17.09 -4.30 18.72
N GLY A 310 17.68 -4.00 19.87
CA GLY A 310 19.06 -4.36 20.20
C GLY A 310 19.28 -5.87 20.06
N THR A 311 18.37 -6.66 20.62
CA THR A 311 18.42 -8.14 20.60
C THR A 311 18.43 -8.70 19.17
N ILE A 312 17.63 -8.12 18.26
CA ILE A 312 17.58 -8.53 16.86
C ILE A 312 18.91 -8.30 16.15
N PHE A 313 19.59 -7.17 16.40
CA PHE A 313 20.86 -6.86 15.73
C PHE A 313 22.08 -7.57 16.36
N THR A 314 21.95 -8.09 17.58
CA THR A 314 23.00 -8.90 18.22
C THR A 314 22.86 -10.40 17.96
N ASN A 315 21.73 -10.85 17.41
CA ASN A 315 21.50 -12.27 17.10
C ASN A 315 22.11 -12.64 15.74
N GLU A 316 23.04 -13.59 15.73
CA GLU A 316 23.73 -14.08 14.53
C GLU A 316 22.76 -14.67 13.47
N ASP A 317 21.60 -15.20 13.87
CA ASP A 317 20.57 -15.68 12.93
C ASP A 317 19.90 -14.52 12.16
N SER A 318 19.89 -13.32 12.74
CA SER A 318 19.24 -12.13 12.18
C SER A 318 20.22 -11.26 11.41
N PHE A 319 21.43 -11.06 11.97
CA PHE A 319 22.51 -10.30 11.36
C PHE A 319 23.87 -10.87 11.78
N ASP A 320 24.61 -11.41 10.81
CA ASP A 320 25.97 -11.91 10.99
C ASP A 320 26.92 -11.20 10.01
N ALA A 321 27.93 -10.53 10.56
CA ALA A 321 28.96 -9.78 9.85
C ALA A 321 30.37 -10.37 10.03
N SER A 322 30.49 -11.55 10.64
CA SER A 322 31.78 -12.20 10.90
C SER A 322 32.58 -12.44 9.62
N GLY A 323 31.89 -12.72 8.50
CA GLY A 323 32.48 -12.95 7.18
C GLY A 323 32.89 -11.69 6.41
N TRP A 324 32.80 -10.48 6.97
CA TRP A 324 33.09 -9.23 6.24
C TRP A 324 34.45 -9.22 5.53
N ALA A 325 35.48 -9.78 6.15
CA ALA A 325 36.80 -9.87 5.53
C ALA A 325 36.80 -10.74 4.26
N ASP A 326 35.94 -11.76 4.21
CA ASP A 326 35.82 -12.67 3.07
C ASP A 326 35.19 -11.99 1.84
N THR A 327 34.52 -10.85 2.02
CA THR A 327 34.06 -10.02 0.88
C THR A 327 35.20 -9.70 -0.05
N PHE A 328 36.34 -9.23 0.49
CA PHE A 328 37.44 -8.70 -0.31
C PHE A 328 38.24 -9.80 -1.02
N THR A 329 38.16 -11.03 -0.53
CA THR A 329 38.80 -12.21 -1.14
C THR A 329 37.84 -13.01 -2.04
N SER A 330 36.54 -12.69 -2.01
CA SER A 330 35.53 -13.38 -2.80
C SER A 330 35.72 -13.15 -4.31
N GLN A 331 35.53 -14.22 -5.10
CA GLN A 331 35.54 -14.16 -6.56
C GLN A 331 34.62 -13.09 -7.15
N PRO A 332 33.34 -12.95 -6.76
CA PRO A 332 32.47 -11.92 -7.31
C PRO A 332 32.97 -10.51 -7.03
N PHE A 333 33.49 -10.25 -5.82
CA PHE A 333 34.05 -8.93 -5.49
C PHE A 333 35.26 -8.59 -6.36
N ILE A 334 36.21 -9.52 -6.49
CA ILE A 334 37.43 -9.31 -7.29
C ILE A 334 37.07 -9.09 -8.76
N ILE A 335 36.23 -9.95 -9.34
CA ILE A 335 35.78 -9.81 -10.74
C ILE A 335 35.04 -8.49 -10.93
N GLY A 336 34.17 -8.13 -9.99
CA GLY A 336 33.43 -6.86 -10.02
C GLY A 336 34.37 -5.65 -10.01
N MET A 337 35.36 -5.64 -9.12
CA MET A 337 36.37 -4.59 -9.06
C MET A 337 37.20 -4.50 -10.35
N VAL A 338 37.60 -5.63 -10.93
CA VAL A 338 38.29 -5.66 -12.23
C VAL A 338 37.42 -5.04 -13.32
N LEU A 339 36.12 -5.36 -13.37
CA LEU A 339 35.20 -4.78 -14.34
C LEU A 339 34.99 -3.27 -14.11
N LEU A 340 34.97 -2.79 -12.87
CA LEU A 340 34.90 -1.36 -12.56
C LEU A 340 36.17 -0.62 -12.98
N VAL A 341 37.34 -1.24 -12.84
CA VAL A 341 38.60 -0.70 -13.35
C VAL A 341 38.56 -0.64 -14.88
N ILE A 342 38.08 -1.68 -15.55
CA ILE A 342 37.87 -1.67 -17.01
C ILE A 342 36.88 -0.57 -17.40
N ALA A 343 35.75 -0.43 -16.69
CA ALA A 343 34.78 0.63 -16.92
C ALA A 343 35.42 2.01 -16.80
N LEU A 344 36.25 2.23 -15.78
CA LEU A 344 36.95 3.49 -15.58
C LEU A 344 37.92 3.78 -16.74
N ILE A 345 38.74 2.80 -17.14
CA ILE A 345 39.70 2.95 -18.24
C ILE A 345 38.99 3.23 -19.57
N VAL A 346 37.93 2.47 -19.88
CA VAL A 346 37.12 2.64 -21.09
C VAL A 346 36.37 3.98 -21.05
N GLY A 347 35.82 4.37 -19.90
CA GLY A 347 35.10 5.62 -19.70
C GLY A 347 36.01 6.85 -19.86
N LEU A 348 37.23 6.81 -19.30
CA LEU A 348 38.22 7.87 -19.50
C LEU A 348 38.64 7.98 -20.97
N SER A 349 38.81 6.84 -21.64
CA SER A 349 39.13 6.78 -23.08
C SER A 349 37.97 7.29 -23.95
N MET A 350 36.74 6.98 -23.58
CA MET A 350 35.53 7.43 -24.28
C MET A 350 35.27 8.91 -24.04
N ARG A 351 35.53 9.45 -22.84
CA ARG A 351 35.40 10.88 -22.53
C ARG A 351 36.18 11.76 -23.50
N GLN A 352 37.36 11.31 -23.94
CA GLN A 352 38.17 12.00 -24.94
C GLN A 352 37.56 11.98 -26.35
N ARG A 353 36.68 11.02 -26.65
CA ARG A 353 36.07 10.83 -27.99
C ARG A 353 34.64 11.36 -28.09
N THR A 354 33.81 11.11 -27.09
CA THR A 354 32.37 11.43 -27.06
C THR A 354 32.02 12.57 -26.11
N GLY A 355 32.99 13.13 -25.38
CA GLY A 355 32.80 14.21 -24.42
C GLY A 355 32.18 13.78 -23.07
N LYS A 356 31.55 12.61 -23.01
CA LYS A 356 30.98 12.02 -21.78
C LYS A 356 31.62 10.66 -21.45
N ALA A 357 31.93 10.46 -20.16
CA ALA A 357 32.55 9.23 -19.67
C ALA A 357 31.57 8.06 -19.52
N VAL A 358 30.29 8.35 -19.25
CA VAL A 358 29.23 7.35 -19.05
C VAL A 358 27.98 7.83 -19.80
N GLU A 359 27.52 7.05 -20.77
CA GLU A 359 26.27 7.27 -21.52
C GLU A 359 25.61 5.94 -21.86
N LEU A 360 24.27 5.90 -21.91
CA LEU A 360 23.51 4.74 -22.35
C LEU A 360 23.92 4.34 -23.79
N GLY A 361 24.35 3.09 -23.97
CA GLY A 361 24.85 2.57 -25.25
C GLY A 361 26.38 2.67 -25.45
N ASN A 362 27.09 3.34 -24.55
CA ASN A 362 28.55 3.40 -24.55
C ASN A 362 29.15 2.06 -24.03
N PRO A 363 30.27 1.55 -24.61
CA PRO A 363 30.97 0.36 -24.11
C PRO A 363 31.43 0.42 -22.64
N THR A 364 31.36 1.58 -21.99
CA THR A 364 31.59 1.76 -20.55
C THR A 364 30.46 1.21 -19.68
N MET A 365 29.21 1.22 -20.16
CA MET A 365 28.04 0.85 -19.36
C MET A 365 28.01 -0.62 -18.91
N PRO A 366 28.29 -1.62 -19.77
CA PRO A 366 28.21 -3.02 -19.36
C PRO A 366 29.21 -3.39 -18.25
N PRO A 367 30.51 -3.05 -18.33
CA PRO A 367 31.46 -3.31 -17.25
C PRO A 367 31.11 -2.53 -15.97
N LEU A 368 30.55 -1.32 -16.09
CA LEU A 368 30.12 -0.53 -14.94
C LEU A 368 28.96 -1.23 -14.20
N VAL A 369 27.87 -1.56 -14.91
CA VAL A 369 26.68 -2.15 -14.31
C VAL A 369 26.98 -3.54 -13.75
N VAL A 370 27.64 -4.39 -14.52
CA VAL A 370 28.00 -5.75 -14.08
C VAL A 370 29.04 -5.69 -12.95
N GLY A 371 30.00 -4.75 -13.03
CA GLY A 371 30.99 -4.54 -11.98
C GLY A 371 30.36 -4.13 -10.65
N VAL A 372 29.47 -3.13 -10.65
CA VAL A 372 28.71 -2.71 -9.45
C VAL A 372 27.89 -3.88 -8.92
N LEU A 373 27.18 -4.60 -9.79
CA LEU A 373 26.35 -5.74 -9.38
C LEU A 373 27.18 -6.83 -8.69
N LEU A 374 28.34 -7.19 -9.25
CA LEU A 374 29.22 -8.23 -8.70
C LEU A 374 29.93 -7.79 -7.41
N VAL A 375 30.30 -6.52 -7.29
CA VAL A 375 30.81 -5.97 -6.02
C VAL A 375 29.72 -6.03 -4.95
N CYS A 376 28.50 -5.61 -5.27
CA CYS A 376 27.36 -5.79 -4.36
C CYS A 376 27.19 -7.27 -4.00
N PHE A 377 27.23 -8.18 -4.97
CA PHE A 377 27.14 -9.62 -4.71
C PHE A 377 28.21 -10.09 -3.71
N GLY A 378 29.48 -9.74 -3.92
CA GLY A 378 30.56 -10.12 -3.02
C GLY A 378 30.44 -9.54 -1.61
N VAL A 379 29.95 -8.30 -1.49
CA VAL A 379 29.65 -7.67 -0.20
C VAL A 379 28.50 -8.39 0.51
N PHE A 380 27.38 -8.60 -0.18
CA PHE A 380 26.18 -9.18 0.42
C PHE A 380 26.29 -10.69 0.66
N THR A 381 27.18 -11.43 -0.02
CA THR A 381 27.43 -12.86 0.28
C THR A 381 28.16 -13.10 1.58
N ALA A 382 28.90 -12.10 2.07
CA ALA A 382 29.66 -12.19 3.31
C ALA A 382 28.78 -11.92 4.55
N PHE A 383 27.75 -11.09 4.38
CA PHE A 383 26.75 -10.87 5.41
C PHE A 383 25.70 -11.97 5.37
N ARG A 384 25.34 -12.50 6.54
CA ARG A 384 24.31 -13.54 6.69
C ARG A 384 23.22 -13.09 7.66
N GLY A 385 22.15 -13.86 7.70
CA GLY A 385 21.01 -13.63 8.58
C GLY A 385 19.74 -13.19 7.83
N THR A 386 18.61 -13.29 8.52
CA THR A 386 17.28 -13.07 7.93
C THR A 386 17.07 -11.65 7.39
N ILE A 387 17.65 -10.62 8.03
CA ILE A 387 17.52 -9.22 7.59
C ILE A 387 18.27 -8.99 6.27
N ILE A 388 19.50 -9.49 6.20
CA ILE A 388 20.36 -9.36 5.02
C ILE A 388 19.77 -10.13 3.84
N ASN A 389 19.25 -11.34 4.08
CA ASN A 389 18.58 -12.13 3.05
C ASN A 389 17.37 -11.39 2.46
N ASN A 390 16.54 -10.77 3.31
CA ASN A 390 15.40 -9.97 2.85
C ASN A 390 15.83 -8.70 2.10
N LEU A 391 16.87 -8.01 2.56
CA LEU A 391 17.38 -6.82 1.88
C LEU A 391 17.93 -7.19 0.49
N TRP A 392 18.69 -8.27 0.40
CA TRP A 392 19.24 -8.78 -0.85
C TRP A 392 18.13 -9.26 -1.81
N TRP A 393 17.07 -9.85 -1.27
CA TRP A 393 15.85 -10.16 -2.02
C TRP A 393 15.24 -8.90 -2.67
N VAL A 394 14.99 -7.86 -1.86
CA VAL A 394 14.40 -6.61 -2.37
C VAL A 394 15.28 -6.01 -3.45
N VAL A 395 16.58 -5.85 -3.21
CA VAL A 395 17.50 -5.24 -4.18
C VAL A 395 17.57 -6.05 -5.47
N THR A 396 17.81 -7.35 -5.36
CA THR A 396 18.03 -8.22 -6.53
C THR A 396 16.74 -8.39 -7.33
N VAL A 397 15.64 -8.78 -6.68
CA VAL A 397 14.37 -9.06 -7.36
C VAL A 397 13.78 -7.78 -7.95
N VAL A 398 13.78 -6.67 -7.21
CA VAL A 398 13.26 -5.39 -7.76
C VAL A 398 14.12 -4.92 -8.92
N PHE A 399 15.44 -4.98 -8.81
CA PHE A 399 16.33 -4.56 -9.90
C PHE A 399 16.15 -5.43 -11.16
N LEU A 400 16.23 -6.76 -11.02
CA LEU A 400 16.07 -7.68 -12.15
C LEU A 400 14.67 -7.61 -12.76
N SER A 401 13.61 -7.60 -11.95
CA SER A 401 12.24 -7.52 -12.45
C SER A 401 11.97 -6.18 -13.16
N THR A 402 12.47 -5.08 -12.62
CA THR A 402 12.36 -3.75 -13.25
C THR A 402 13.16 -3.69 -14.54
N ALA A 403 14.40 -4.19 -14.56
CA ALA A 403 15.26 -4.20 -15.74
C ALA A 403 14.67 -5.09 -16.86
N LEU A 404 14.18 -6.29 -16.52
CA LEU A 404 13.50 -7.18 -17.46
C LEU A 404 12.17 -6.58 -17.93
N GLY A 405 11.38 -6.01 -17.03
CA GLY A 405 10.11 -5.36 -17.37
C GLY A 405 10.31 -4.19 -18.33
N LEU A 406 11.32 -3.35 -18.08
CA LEU A 406 11.69 -2.26 -18.97
C LEU A 406 12.24 -2.77 -20.31
N ALA A 407 13.11 -3.80 -20.30
CA ALA A 407 13.64 -4.39 -21.52
C ALA A 407 12.52 -4.96 -22.40
N VAL A 408 11.58 -5.70 -21.80
CA VAL A 408 10.41 -6.23 -22.50
C VAL A 408 9.51 -5.10 -22.99
N ALA A 409 9.28 -4.06 -22.19
CA ALA A 409 8.48 -2.90 -22.61
C ALA A 409 9.10 -2.21 -23.83
N VAL A 410 10.42 -1.98 -23.83
CA VAL A 410 11.15 -1.39 -24.96
C VAL A 410 11.15 -2.29 -26.19
N LEU A 411 11.26 -3.61 -26.03
CA LEU A 411 11.25 -4.56 -27.15
C LEU A 411 9.86 -4.79 -27.74
N ALA A 412 8.81 -4.66 -26.92
CA ALA A 412 7.42 -4.80 -27.33
C ALA A 412 6.86 -3.51 -27.93
N ASP A 413 7.47 -2.35 -27.63
CA ASP A 413 7.13 -1.09 -28.25
C ASP A 413 7.48 -1.13 -29.75
N GLN A 414 6.53 -0.75 -30.62
CA GLN A 414 6.66 -0.66 -32.09
C GLN A 414 6.70 -1.96 -32.91
N LYS A 415 6.38 -3.15 -32.37
CA LYS A 415 6.20 -4.37 -33.19
C LYS A 415 4.74 -4.81 -33.29
N GLY A 416 4.32 -5.21 -34.49
CA GLY A 416 3.00 -5.80 -34.72
C GLY A 416 2.80 -7.04 -33.86
N GLY A 417 1.82 -7.01 -32.94
CA GLY A 417 1.60 -8.07 -31.94
C GLY A 417 1.57 -7.61 -30.48
N GLU A 418 1.68 -6.30 -30.21
CA GLU A 418 1.68 -5.72 -28.86
C GLU A 418 0.56 -6.26 -27.95
N LYS A 419 -0.67 -6.35 -28.45
CA LYS A 419 -1.82 -6.87 -27.67
C LYS A 419 -1.60 -8.31 -27.21
N PHE A 420 -1.04 -9.16 -28.07
CA PHE A 420 -0.75 -10.56 -27.74
C PHE A 420 0.41 -10.67 -26.75
N ALA A 421 1.48 -9.90 -26.96
CA ALA A 421 2.62 -9.84 -26.03
C ALA A 421 2.20 -9.38 -24.63
N LYS A 422 1.40 -8.30 -24.54
CA LYS A 422 0.85 -7.81 -23.27
C LYS A 422 -0.01 -8.87 -22.57
N SER A 423 -0.88 -9.57 -23.31
CA SER A 423 -1.68 -10.66 -22.72
C SER A 423 -0.84 -11.78 -22.12
N ILE A 424 0.22 -12.24 -22.80
CA ILE A 424 1.12 -13.28 -22.27
C ILE A 424 1.83 -12.79 -21.00
N ILE A 425 2.28 -11.54 -20.98
CA ILE A 425 3.00 -10.96 -19.83
C ILE A 425 2.07 -10.79 -18.63
N PHE A 426 0.80 -10.44 -18.85
CA PHE A 426 -0.16 -10.18 -17.78
C PHE A 426 -0.94 -11.42 -17.31
N MET A 427 -1.08 -12.45 -18.14
CA MET A 427 -1.83 -13.67 -17.80
C MET A 427 -1.35 -14.36 -16.51
N PRO A 428 -0.04 -14.44 -16.20
CA PRO A 428 0.43 -15.03 -14.95
C PRO A 428 -0.06 -14.30 -13.69
N MET A 429 -0.39 -13.00 -13.76
CA MET A 429 -0.91 -12.26 -12.61
C MET A 429 -2.30 -12.73 -12.17
N ALA A 430 -3.02 -13.45 -13.03
CA ALA A 430 -4.30 -14.06 -12.69
C ALA A 430 -4.14 -15.38 -11.91
N ILE A 431 -2.93 -15.96 -11.86
CA ILE A 431 -2.67 -17.19 -11.12
C ILE A 431 -2.66 -16.85 -9.63
N SER A 432 -3.47 -17.56 -8.84
CA SER A 432 -3.48 -17.43 -7.38
C SER A 432 -2.09 -17.71 -6.80
N LEU A 433 -1.65 -16.93 -5.82
CA LEU A 433 -0.39 -17.16 -5.10
C LEU A 433 -0.32 -18.56 -4.46
N VAL A 434 -1.46 -19.12 -4.05
CA VAL A 434 -1.55 -20.49 -3.53
C VAL A 434 -1.32 -21.51 -4.65
N GLY A 435 -1.87 -21.27 -5.85
CA GLY A 435 -1.62 -22.14 -7.01
C GLY A 435 -0.17 -22.04 -7.49
N ALA A 436 0.36 -20.82 -7.55
CA ALA A 436 1.74 -20.55 -7.92
C ALA A 436 2.72 -21.25 -6.95
N SER A 437 2.48 -21.19 -5.63
CA SER A 437 3.36 -21.84 -4.65
C SER A 437 3.40 -23.36 -4.81
N VAL A 438 2.27 -24.00 -5.14
CA VAL A 438 2.20 -25.44 -5.42
C VAL A 438 2.94 -25.80 -6.71
N ILE A 439 2.77 -25.01 -7.78
CA ILE A 439 3.50 -25.21 -9.05
C ILE A 439 5.00 -25.17 -8.80
N TRP A 440 5.49 -24.12 -8.13
CA TRP A 440 6.92 -23.99 -7.83
C TRP A 440 7.44 -25.08 -6.90
N ARG A 441 6.63 -25.53 -5.92
CA ARG A 441 6.99 -26.70 -5.10
C ARG A 441 7.25 -27.94 -5.96
N PHE A 442 6.39 -28.22 -6.94
CA PHE A 442 6.62 -29.35 -7.85
C PHE A 442 7.84 -29.16 -8.74
N VAL A 443 8.11 -27.94 -9.21
CA VAL A 443 9.31 -27.61 -10.00
C VAL A 443 10.61 -27.96 -9.23
N TYR A 444 10.67 -27.71 -7.92
CA TYR A 444 11.85 -27.96 -7.08
C TYR A 444 11.89 -29.33 -6.39
N THR A 445 10.84 -30.15 -6.50
CA THR A 445 10.80 -31.44 -5.79
C THR A 445 11.87 -32.38 -6.36
N ALA A 446 12.88 -32.69 -5.55
CA ALA A 446 13.85 -33.74 -5.84
C ALA A 446 13.31 -35.09 -5.35
N ARG A 447 13.41 -36.12 -6.20
CA ARG A 447 13.13 -37.51 -5.82
C ARG A 447 14.43 -38.28 -5.68
N ASP A 448 14.35 -39.44 -5.03
CA ASP A 448 15.48 -40.35 -4.91
C ASP A 448 16.08 -40.69 -6.30
N THR A 449 17.38 -40.94 -6.32
CA THR A 449 18.22 -41.09 -7.53
C THR A 449 17.85 -42.32 -8.36
N SER A 450 17.21 -43.30 -7.71
CA SER A 450 16.69 -44.54 -8.29
C SER A 450 15.37 -44.37 -9.08
N ALA A 451 14.71 -43.22 -8.96
CA ALA A 451 13.41 -42.94 -9.58
C ALA A 451 13.47 -41.80 -10.61
N ASP A 452 12.54 -41.82 -11.56
CA ASP A 452 12.39 -40.73 -12.53
C ASP A 452 12.04 -39.41 -11.85
N GLN A 453 12.78 -38.37 -12.24
CA GLN A 453 12.64 -37.04 -11.65
C GLN A 453 11.40 -36.35 -12.22
N THR A 454 10.46 -36.04 -11.33
CA THR A 454 9.21 -35.32 -11.68
C THR A 454 9.37 -33.82 -11.59
N GLY A 455 10.33 -33.32 -10.79
CA GLY A 455 10.61 -31.90 -10.67
C GLY A 455 11.41 -31.39 -11.85
N VAL A 456 10.93 -30.35 -12.52
CA VAL A 456 11.51 -29.82 -13.76
C VAL A 456 12.97 -29.41 -13.58
N MET A 457 13.32 -28.74 -12.46
CA MET A 457 14.71 -28.31 -12.21
C MET A 457 15.65 -29.51 -12.09
N ASN A 458 15.24 -30.53 -11.33
CA ASN A 458 16.09 -31.69 -11.10
C ASN A 458 16.13 -32.63 -12.33
N ALA A 459 15.04 -32.70 -13.09
CA ALA A 459 15.01 -33.39 -14.38
C ALA A 459 15.95 -32.71 -15.40
N LEU A 460 15.97 -31.38 -15.45
CA LEU A 460 16.92 -30.63 -16.28
C LEU A 460 18.36 -30.81 -15.81
N TRP A 461 18.62 -30.79 -14.50
CA TRP A 461 19.94 -30.97 -13.91
C TRP A 461 20.52 -32.35 -14.24
N VAL A 462 19.76 -33.43 -13.97
CA VAL A 462 20.16 -34.79 -14.32
C VAL A 462 20.24 -34.96 -15.85
N GLY A 463 19.33 -34.37 -16.62
CA GLY A 463 19.37 -34.41 -18.09
C GLY A 463 20.61 -33.75 -18.69
N LEU A 464 20.98 -32.56 -18.21
CA LEU A 464 22.22 -31.87 -18.60
C LEU A 464 23.46 -32.68 -18.21
N GLY A 465 23.44 -33.32 -17.04
CA GLY A 465 24.47 -34.27 -16.62
C GLY A 465 24.62 -35.42 -17.61
N ARG A 466 23.52 -36.06 -18.03
CA ARG A 466 23.54 -37.16 -19.02
C ARG A 466 24.16 -36.73 -20.35
N LEU A 467 23.86 -35.51 -20.80
CA LEU A 467 24.42 -34.94 -22.03
C LEU A 467 25.89 -34.55 -21.90
N SER A 468 26.38 -34.28 -20.69
CA SER A 468 27.76 -33.84 -20.43
C SER A 468 28.70 -35.02 -20.16
N THR A 469 28.32 -35.96 -19.29
CA THR A 469 29.17 -37.09 -18.84
C THR A 469 28.80 -38.44 -19.45
N GLY A 470 27.71 -38.52 -20.23
CA GLY A 470 27.30 -39.75 -20.90
C GLY A 470 28.15 -40.08 -22.13
N SER A 471 28.34 -41.38 -22.41
CA SER A 471 28.94 -41.86 -23.66
C SER A 471 27.86 -42.12 -24.71
N GLY A 472 27.84 -41.35 -25.81
CA GLY A 472 26.91 -41.59 -26.91
C GLY A 472 26.79 -40.44 -27.93
N LEU A 473 26.02 -40.69 -28.99
CA LEU A 473 25.70 -39.71 -30.05
C LEU A 473 25.13 -38.39 -29.51
N PRO A 474 24.21 -38.36 -28.52
CA PRO A 474 23.65 -37.11 -28.01
C PRO A 474 24.72 -36.18 -27.43
N THR A 475 25.66 -36.70 -26.63
CA THR A 475 26.78 -35.93 -26.06
C THR A 475 27.65 -35.32 -27.16
N ILE A 476 27.98 -36.11 -28.19
CA ILE A 476 28.81 -35.66 -29.32
C ILE A 476 28.10 -34.55 -30.10
N ILE A 477 26.80 -34.73 -30.40
CA ILE A 477 26.00 -33.74 -31.12
C ILE A 477 25.89 -32.45 -30.32
N THR A 478 25.56 -32.53 -29.02
CA THR A 478 25.44 -31.34 -28.16
C THR A 478 26.78 -30.61 -28.04
N THR A 479 27.89 -31.35 -27.89
CA THR A 479 29.23 -30.76 -27.87
C THR A 479 29.55 -30.05 -29.19
N ALA A 480 29.26 -30.69 -30.33
CA ALA A 480 29.48 -30.10 -31.65
C ALA A 480 28.64 -28.83 -31.86
N VAL A 481 27.37 -28.84 -31.45
CA VAL A 481 26.49 -27.67 -31.53
C VAL A 481 27.00 -26.53 -30.65
N LEU A 482 27.38 -26.81 -29.40
CA LEU A 482 27.96 -25.78 -28.51
C LEU A 482 29.26 -25.20 -29.08
N ALA A 483 30.12 -26.04 -29.66
CA ALA A 483 31.34 -25.59 -30.33
C ALA A 483 31.03 -24.68 -31.54
N LEU A 484 30.05 -25.05 -32.37
CA LEU A 484 29.63 -24.22 -33.51
C LEU A 484 29.06 -22.87 -33.08
N ILE A 485 28.26 -22.85 -32.00
CA ILE A 485 27.75 -21.60 -31.42
C ILE A 485 28.91 -20.72 -30.94
N LEU A 486 29.90 -21.29 -30.23
CA LEU A 486 31.08 -20.56 -29.77
C LEU A 486 31.92 -20.02 -30.91
N ILE A 487 32.12 -20.80 -31.97
CA ILE A 487 32.81 -20.35 -33.20
C ILE A 487 32.04 -19.20 -33.84
N GLY A 488 30.71 -19.30 -33.94
CA GLY A 488 29.85 -18.23 -34.45
C GLY A 488 29.98 -16.94 -33.62
N CYS A 489 29.92 -17.03 -32.29
CA CYS A 489 30.15 -15.90 -31.40
C CYS A 489 31.56 -15.31 -31.58
N PHE A 490 32.59 -16.15 -31.75
CA PHE A 490 33.96 -15.71 -32.00
C PHE A 490 34.09 -14.94 -33.31
N ILE A 491 33.46 -15.42 -34.38
CA ILE A 491 33.42 -14.72 -35.68
C ILE A 491 32.72 -13.36 -35.53
N LEU A 492 31.58 -13.29 -34.84
CA LEU A 492 30.87 -12.04 -34.59
C LEU A 492 31.70 -11.06 -33.76
N LEU A 493 32.40 -11.55 -32.74
CA LEU A 493 33.33 -10.74 -31.93
C LEU A 493 34.47 -10.20 -32.80
N ALA A 494 35.13 -11.07 -33.57
CA ALA A 494 36.23 -10.70 -34.45
C ALA A 494 35.79 -9.66 -35.50
N GLN A 495 34.61 -9.84 -36.11
CA GLN A 495 34.03 -8.87 -37.04
C GLN A 495 33.73 -7.52 -36.37
N ALA A 496 33.13 -7.53 -35.18
CA ALA A 496 32.79 -6.31 -34.44
C ALA A 496 34.05 -5.53 -34.02
N LEU A 497 35.10 -6.23 -33.59
CA LEU A 497 36.39 -5.64 -33.25
C LEU A 497 37.09 -5.07 -34.51
N THR A 498 37.10 -5.83 -35.61
CA THR A 498 37.72 -5.40 -36.88
C THR A 498 37.02 -4.16 -37.45
N ARG A 499 35.69 -4.08 -37.34
CA ARG A 499 34.89 -2.93 -37.81
C ARG A 499 34.84 -1.77 -36.81
N ARG A 500 35.59 -1.83 -35.70
CA ARG A 500 35.60 -0.83 -34.61
C ARG A 500 34.22 -0.52 -34.02
N GLN A 501 33.29 -1.47 -34.06
CA GLN A 501 31.94 -1.35 -33.51
C GLN A 501 31.87 -1.91 -32.08
N TRP A 502 32.50 -1.20 -31.15
CA TRP A 502 32.68 -1.64 -29.76
C TRP A 502 31.38 -2.04 -29.06
N GLY A 503 30.28 -1.30 -29.28
CA GLY A 503 28.99 -1.64 -28.69
C GLY A 503 28.44 -3.01 -29.13
N ARG A 504 28.70 -3.43 -30.38
CA ARG A 504 28.26 -4.73 -30.90
C ARG A 504 29.20 -5.88 -30.52
N ALA A 505 30.43 -5.57 -30.09
CA ALA A 505 31.39 -6.57 -29.64
C ALA A 505 31.08 -7.11 -28.23
N VAL A 506 30.34 -6.35 -27.42
CA VAL A 506 30.04 -6.70 -26.01
C VAL A 506 29.31 -8.03 -25.89
N ILE A 507 28.17 -8.18 -26.59
CA ILE A 507 27.33 -9.38 -26.50
C ILE A 507 28.09 -10.65 -26.90
N PRO A 508 28.70 -10.75 -28.10
CA PRO A 508 29.45 -11.95 -28.47
C PRO A 508 30.67 -12.19 -27.56
N GLY A 509 31.31 -11.15 -27.03
CA GLY A 509 32.37 -11.28 -26.02
C GLY A 509 31.90 -11.95 -24.73
N ILE A 510 30.76 -11.50 -24.19
CA ILE A 510 30.12 -12.12 -23.02
C ILE A 510 29.75 -13.58 -23.31
N CYS A 511 29.16 -13.85 -24.48
CA CYS A 511 28.81 -15.21 -24.90
C CYS A 511 30.03 -16.13 -25.00
N ILE A 512 31.20 -15.64 -25.44
CA ILE A 512 32.43 -16.44 -25.51
C ILE A 512 32.99 -16.71 -24.12
N VAL A 513 33.01 -15.72 -23.22
CA VAL A 513 33.53 -15.91 -21.86
C VAL A 513 32.66 -16.88 -21.08
N LEU A 514 31.34 -16.64 -21.02
CA LEU A 514 30.40 -17.49 -20.28
C LEU A 514 30.18 -18.84 -20.96
N GLY A 515 29.95 -18.82 -22.28
CA GLY A 515 29.74 -20.03 -23.07
C GLY A 515 31.00 -20.89 -23.18
N GLY A 516 32.18 -20.27 -23.23
CA GLY A 516 33.47 -20.96 -23.23
C GLY A 516 33.75 -21.63 -21.89
N TRP A 517 33.53 -20.93 -20.78
CA TRP A 517 33.59 -21.54 -19.44
C TRP A 517 32.61 -22.72 -19.32
N PHE A 518 31.35 -22.53 -19.76
CA PHE A 518 30.34 -23.57 -19.75
C PHE A 518 30.75 -24.77 -20.62
N PHE A 519 31.27 -24.54 -21.82
CA PHE A 519 31.71 -25.58 -22.76
C PHE A 519 32.89 -26.39 -22.21
N ILE A 520 33.86 -25.72 -21.59
CA ILE A 520 34.99 -26.39 -20.94
C ILE A 520 34.51 -27.26 -19.77
N ARG A 521 33.49 -26.81 -19.04
CA ARG A 521 32.87 -27.61 -17.98
C ARG A 521 32.02 -28.75 -18.54
N PHE A 522 31.28 -28.51 -19.62
CA PHE A 522 30.45 -29.50 -20.34
C PHE A 522 31.27 -30.69 -20.83
N THR A 523 32.43 -30.42 -21.41
CA THR A 523 33.32 -31.43 -22.00
C THR A 523 34.17 -32.17 -20.97
N GLY A 524 34.11 -31.79 -19.69
CA GLY A 524 34.94 -32.39 -18.64
C GLY A 524 36.44 -32.05 -18.74
N LEU A 525 36.81 -31.05 -19.56
CA LEU A 525 38.18 -30.57 -19.69
C LEU A 525 38.70 -29.94 -18.38
N ILE A 526 37.81 -29.37 -17.57
CA ILE A 526 38.09 -28.92 -16.20
C ILE A 526 37.05 -29.56 -15.27
N GLY A 527 37.46 -30.54 -14.44
CA GLY A 527 36.64 -31.31 -13.48
C GLY A 527 35.76 -32.41 -14.11
N GLY A 528 34.88 -33.09 -13.34
CA GLY A 528 34.00 -34.18 -13.85
C GLY A 528 32.61 -33.83 -14.46
N GLY A 529 32.51 -32.99 -15.51
CA GLY A 529 31.24 -32.58 -16.18
C GLY A 529 30.28 -31.61 -15.43
N ILE A 530 29.20 -31.09 -16.05
CA ILE A 530 28.34 -30.01 -15.46
C ILE A 530 27.66 -30.36 -14.12
N GLY A 531 27.77 -31.60 -13.65
CA GLY A 531 27.09 -32.12 -12.46
C GLY A 531 25.83 -32.89 -12.87
N GLY A 532 25.19 -33.52 -11.89
CA GLY A 532 24.02 -34.38 -12.13
C GLY A 532 24.33 -35.88 -12.12
N PHE A 533 25.61 -36.26 -12.06
CA PHE A 533 26.06 -37.63 -11.79
C PHE A 533 27.29 -37.63 -10.88
N ARG A 534 27.40 -38.66 -10.04
CA ARG A 534 28.68 -39.08 -9.42
C ARG A 534 29.20 -40.31 -10.15
N VAL A 535 30.48 -40.30 -10.48
CA VAL A 535 31.20 -41.49 -10.93
C VAL A 535 31.73 -42.15 -9.67
N ASN A 536 31.17 -43.29 -9.30
CA ASN A 536 31.66 -44.08 -8.17
C ASN A 536 33.01 -44.72 -8.54
N GLU A 537 33.81 -45.11 -7.53
CA GLU A 537 35.14 -45.70 -7.73
C GLU A 537 35.11 -46.96 -8.63
N ASP A 538 33.96 -47.61 -8.73
CA ASP A 538 33.69 -48.78 -9.57
C ASP A 538 33.40 -48.44 -11.05
N GLY A 539 33.43 -47.16 -11.44
CA GLY A 539 33.13 -46.69 -12.80
C GLY A 539 31.64 -46.61 -13.14
N THR A 540 30.74 -46.88 -12.19
CA THR A 540 29.29 -46.73 -12.35
C THR A 540 28.86 -45.26 -12.14
N THR A 541 27.96 -44.78 -13.00
CA THR A 541 27.42 -43.41 -12.94
C THR A 541 26.06 -43.39 -12.25
N GLU A 542 25.97 -42.78 -11.07
CA GLU A 542 24.71 -42.59 -10.35
C GLU A 542 24.22 -41.15 -10.48
N ALA A 543 22.91 -40.97 -10.73
CA ALA A 543 22.32 -39.64 -10.86
C ALA A 543 22.43 -38.91 -9.51
N GLN A 544 22.98 -37.70 -9.50
CA GLN A 544 23.06 -36.87 -8.31
C GLN A 544 21.97 -35.80 -8.38
N THR A 545 20.95 -35.96 -7.57
CA THR A 545 19.89 -34.98 -7.40
C THR A 545 20.34 -33.86 -6.48
N VAL A 546 19.82 -32.65 -6.69
CA VAL A 546 20.16 -31.47 -5.87
C VAL A 546 18.90 -30.99 -5.17
N PHE A 547 18.98 -30.89 -3.85
CA PHE A 547 17.96 -30.18 -3.08
C PHE A 547 18.19 -28.68 -3.22
N PHE A 548 17.73 -28.10 -4.34
CA PHE A 548 17.97 -26.68 -4.69
C PHE A 548 17.53 -25.68 -3.60
N VAL A 549 16.61 -26.08 -2.72
CA VAL A 549 16.07 -25.29 -1.60
C VAL A 549 16.81 -25.53 -0.27
N GLN A 550 17.84 -26.38 -0.25
CA GLN A 550 18.53 -26.75 1.00
C GLN A 550 20.04 -26.69 0.85
N GLU A 551 20.58 -27.06 -0.31
CA GLU A 551 22.02 -27.13 -0.55
C GLU A 551 22.60 -25.79 -1.00
N THR A 552 23.63 -25.29 -0.30
CA THR A 552 24.47 -24.18 -0.76
C THR A 552 25.30 -24.59 -1.98
N PRO A 553 25.50 -23.72 -2.98
CA PRO A 553 25.11 -22.30 -3.03
C PRO A 553 23.68 -22.07 -3.55
N TYR A 554 22.99 -23.11 -4.04
CA TYR A 554 21.68 -23.02 -4.68
C TYR A 554 20.62 -22.43 -3.76
N ASN A 555 20.68 -22.82 -2.49
CA ASN A 555 19.80 -22.32 -1.43
C ASN A 555 19.84 -20.78 -1.33
N ASN A 556 21.01 -20.15 -1.50
CA ASN A 556 21.14 -18.69 -1.42
C ASN A 556 20.51 -17.96 -2.63
N PHE A 557 20.41 -18.64 -3.78
CA PHE A 557 19.75 -18.10 -4.99
C PHE A 557 18.25 -18.40 -5.00
N TRP A 558 17.83 -19.56 -4.48
CA TRP A 558 16.43 -20.01 -4.52
C TRP A 558 15.62 -19.73 -3.25
N LEU A 559 16.24 -19.50 -2.09
CA LEU A 559 15.59 -18.84 -0.93
C LEU A 559 15.15 -17.42 -1.25
N MET A 560 15.68 -16.84 -2.34
CA MET A 560 15.17 -15.59 -2.88
C MET A 560 13.80 -15.75 -3.56
N VAL A 561 13.25 -16.95 -3.71
CA VAL A 561 11.96 -17.13 -4.41
C VAL A 561 10.86 -17.58 -3.45
N ILE A 562 11.17 -18.28 -2.36
CA ILE A 562 10.14 -18.82 -1.46
C ILE A 562 10.67 -18.94 -0.03
N LEU A 563 10.34 -17.95 0.80
CA LEU A 563 10.29 -18.13 2.26
C LEU A 563 8.84 -17.96 2.71
N ILE A 564 8.08 -19.06 2.57
CA ILE A 564 7.02 -19.40 3.51
C ILE A 564 7.55 -20.65 4.20
N ARG A 565 7.97 -20.50 5.46
CA ARG A 565 8.11 -21.62 6.40
C ARG A 565 6.92 -21.60 7.33
#